data_AF-A0A4U0XDR4-F1
#
_entry.id   AF-A0A4U0XDR4-F1
#
_cell.length_a   1.000
_cell.length_b   1.000
_cell.length_c   1.000
_cell.angle_alpha   90.00
_cell.angle_beta   90.00
_cell.angle_gamma   90.00
#
_symmetry.space_group_name_H-M   'P 1'
#
loop_
_entity.id
_entity.type
_entity.pdbx_description
1 polymer ?
#
loop_
_entity_poly.entity_id
_entity_poly.type
_entity_poly.pdbx_seq_one_letter_code
_entity_poly.pdbx_strand_id
1 'polypeptide(L)'
;MSSPRFFSAPLSYMRWASIEKPAIFYSIVVGCIGPVMMVVVPPLRHRFGDGPREAIPLSYPSEYSSLQLWRNWVQDVERGEQTMIQYCVALTVAICAVPKGPRKIPEGYDD
;
A
#
# COMPACT_ATOMS: atom_id res chain seq x y z
N MET A 1 -38.09 19.91 -27.90
CA MET A 1 -36.94 20.80 -27.57
C MET A 1 -35.69 20.19 -28.19
N SER A 2 -34.90 20.97 -28.94
CA SER A 2 -33.60 20.50 -29.44
C SER A 2 -32.65 20.23 -28.27
N SER A 3 -31.89 19.13 -28.31
CA SER A 3 -30.93 18.81 -27.25
C SER A 3 -29.86 19.92 -27.14
N PRO A 4 -29.64 20.51 -25.94
CA PRO A 4 -28.58 21.49 -25.76
C PRO A 4 -27.22 20.84 -26.03
N ARG A 5 -26.27 21.58 -26.62
CA ARG A 5 -24.90 21.08 -26.82
C ARG A 5 -24.09 21.23 -25.53
N PHE A 6 -23.31 20.21 -25.20
CA PHE A 6 -22.50 20.18 -23.98
C PHE A 6 -21.51 21.37 -23.90
N PHE A 7 -20.78 21.64 -24.98
CA PHE A 7 -19.73 22.68 -25.00
C PHE A 7 -20.23 24.12 -25.09
N SER A 8 -21.51 24.34 -25.41
CA SER A 8 -22.07 25.71 -25.47
C SER A 8 -22.85 26.09 -24.20
N ALA A 9 -23.47 25.12 -23.54
CA ALA A 9 -24.33 25.37 -22.36
C ALA A 9 -24.31 24.17 -21.39
N PRO A 10 -23.22 23.94 -20.64
CA PRO A 10 -23.03 22.73 -19.84
C PRO A 10 -24.04 22.60 -18.69
N LEU A 11 -24.38 23.71 -18.00
CA LEU A 11 -25.37 23.69 -16.91
C LEU A 11 -26.78 23.33 -17.42
N SER A 12 -27.19 23.90 -18.56
CA SER A 12 -28.46 23.58 -19.20
C SER A 12 -28.49 22.14 -19.71
N TYR A 13 -27.36 21.61 -20.20
CA TYR A 13 -27.24 20.20 -20.60
C TYR A 13 -27.38 19.25 -19.41
N MET A 14 -26.74 19.52 -18.27
CA MET A 14 -26.87 18.69 -17.07
C MET A 14 -28.30 18.65 -16.54
N ARG A 15 -29.00 19.80 -16.52
CA ARG A 15 -30.42 19.88 -16.14
C ARG A 15 -31.32 19.10 -17.09
N TRP A 16 -31.06 19.16 -18.40
CA TRP A 16 -31.82 18.38 -19.38
C TRP A 16 -31.54 16.88 -19.25
N ALA A 17 -30.27 16.49 -19.09
CA ALA A 17 -29.84 15.10 -18.97
C ALA A 17 -30.40 14.41 -17.71
N SER A 18 -30.57 15.12 -16.60
CA SER A 18 -31.15 14.56 -15.37
C SER A 18 -32.65 14.24 -15.47
N ILE A 19 -33.37 14.92 -16.38
CA ILE A 19 -34.82 14.73 -16.60
C ILE A 19 -35.07 13.72 -17.73
N GLU A 20 -34.41 13.89 -18.89
CA GLU A 20 -34.67 13.08 -20.08
C GLU A 20 -34.05 11.68 -19.99
N LYS A 21 -32.84 11.58 -19.42
CA LYS A 21 -32.04 10.35 -19.38
C LYS A 21 -31.50 10.06 -17.98
N PRO A 22 -32.39 9.87 -16.98
CA PRO A 22 -32.00 9.79 -15.58
C PRO A 22 -31.03 8.64 -15.30
N ALA A 23 -31.20 7.48 -15.93
CA ALA A 23 -30.35 6.31 -15.71
C ALA A 23 -28.87 6.58 -16.08
N ILE A 24 -28.61 7.31 -17.17
CA ILE A 24 -27.25 7.62 -17.63
C ILE A 24 -26.64 8.71 -16.75
N PHE A 25 -27.43 9.74 -16.45
CA PHE A 25 -26.95 10.87 -15.66
C PHE A 25 -26.55 10.44 -14.24
N TYR A 26 -27.44 9.75 -13.53
CA TYR A 26 -27.18 9.37 -12.14
C TYR A 26 -26.16 8.23 -12.00
N SER A 27 -26.03 7.33 -12.98
CA SER A 27 -24.98 6.30 -12.94
C SER A 27 -23.57 6.90 -13.00
N ILE A 28 -23.36 7.95 -13.82
CA ILE A 28 -22.09 8.67 -13.86
C ILE A 28 -21.85 9.40 -12.54
N VAL A 29 -22.87 10.09 -12.00
CA VAL A 29 -22.72 10.81 -10.72
C VAL A 29 -22.35 9.85 -9.58
N VAL A 30 -23.08 8.76 -9.42
CA VAL A 30 -22.81 7.75 -8.38
C VAL A 30 -21.46 7.07 -8.61
N GLY A 31 -21.10 6.77 -9.86
CA GLY A 31 -19.80 6.21 -10.23
C GLY A 31 -18.64 7.16 -9.90
N CYS A 32 -18.80 8.46 -10.12
CA CYS A 32 -17.77 9.46 -9.83
C CYS A 32 -17.65 9.80 -8.34
N ILE A 33 -18.73 9.64 -7.55
CA ILE A 33 -18.67 9.90 -6.09
C ILE A 33 -17.63 9.02 -5.40
N GLY A 34 -17.47 7.75 -5.80
CA GLY A 34 -16.51 6.82 -5.19
C GLY A 34 -15.05 7.31 -5.27
N PRO A 35 -14.51 7.53 -6.49
CA PRO A 35 -13.15 8.07 -6.67
C PRO A 35 -12.96 9.44 -6.00
N VAL A 36 -13.95 10.33 -6.07
CA VAL A 36 -13.89 11.64 -5.40
C VAL A 36 -13.74 11.48 -3.89
N MET A 37 -14.54 10.60 -3.27
CA MET A 37 -14.42 10.31 -1.84
C MET A 37 -13.09 9.66 -1.50
N MET A 38 -12.54 8.78 -2.36
CA MET A 38 -11.24 8.16 -2.15
C MET A 38 -10.09 9.18 -2.08
N VAL A 39 -10.19 10.29 -2.82
CA VAL A 39 -9.18 11.35 -2.77
C VAL A 39 -9.44 12.34 -1.62
N VAL A 40 -10.72 12.68 -1.35
CA VAL A 40 -11.08 13.73 -0.38
C VAL A 40 -11.12 13.23 1.06
N VAL A 41 -11.60 12.00 1.29
CA VAL A 41 -11.84 11.47 2.65
C VAL A 41 -10.54 11.17 3.41
N PRO A 42 -9.49 10.53 2.81
CA PRO A 42 -8.26 10.26 3.56
C PRO A 42 -7.61 11.50 4.15
N PRO A 43 -7.29 12.59 3.41
CA PRO A 43 -6.65 13.76 4.01
C PRO A 43 -7.55 14.42 5.06
N LEU A 44 -8.87 14.40 4.87
CA LEU A 44 -9.82 14.91 5.87
C LEU A 44 -9.75 14.10 7.18
N ARG A 45 -9.69 12.78 7.09
CA ARG A 45 -9.58 11.87 8.24
C ARG A 45 -8.29 12.05 9.02
N HIS A 46 -7.16 12.22 8.33
CA HIS A 46 -5.87 12.51 8.97
C HIS A 46 -5.89 13.86 9.72
N ARG A 47 -6.62 14.86 9.21
CA ARG A 47 -6.79 16.16 9.89
C ARG A 47 -7.65 16.08 11.15
N PHE A 48 -8.57 15.14 11.23
CA PHE A 48 -9.40 14.90 12.42
C PHE A 48 -8.71 14.00 13.46
N GLY A 49 -7.46 13.62 13.25
CA GLY A 49 -6.65 12.89 14.24
C GLY A 49 -6.71 11.37 14.13
N ASP A 50 -7.40 10.81 13.13
CA ASP A 50 -7.33 9.38 12.83
C ASP A 50 -6.12 9.13 11.89
N GLY A 51 -4.99 8.82 12.54
CA GLY A 51 -3.70 8.56 11.89
C GLY A 51 -3.58 7.16 11.28
N PRO A 52 -2.47 6.88 10.57
CA PRO A 52 -2.21 5.54 10.06
C PRO A 52 -2.07 4.56 11.22
N ARG A 53 -2.89 3.51 11.21
CA ARG A 53 -2.80 2.43 12.18
C ARG A 53 -1.49 1.68 11.97
N GLU A 54 -0.85 1.29 13.07
CA GLU A 54 0.33 0.42 13.02
C GLU A 54 -0.01 -0.92 12.34
N ALA A 55 0.95 -1.44 11.57
CA ALA A 55 0.75 -2.70 10.86
C ALA A 55 0.78 -3.86 11.85
N ILE A 56 -0.25 -4.72 11.79
CA ILE A 56 -0.32 -5.93 12.60
C ILE A 56 0.84 -6.85 12.18
N PRO A 57 1.65 -7.37 13.12
CA PRO A 57 2.71 -8.30 12.78
C PRO A 57 2.09 -9.62 12.30
N LEU A 58 2.45 -10.03 11.08
CA LEU A 58 2.01 -11.30 10.48
C LEU A 58 2.90 -12.49 10.88
N SER A 59 4.03 -12.21 11.50
CA SER A 59 5.06 -13.19 11.85
C SER A 59 5.79 -12.74 13.10
N TYR A 60 6.59 -13.65 13.66
CA TYR A 60 7.46 -13.31 14.77
C TYR A 60 8.30 -12.07 14.42
N PRO A 61 8.36 -11.06 15.30
CA PRO A 61 9.06 -9.82 15.02
C PRO A 61 10.54 -10.12 14.78
N SER A 62 10.94 -9.97 13.52
CA SER A 62 12.33 -10.03 13.11
C SER A 62 12.63 -8.85 12.22
N GLU A 63 13.83 -8.30 12.42
CA GLU A 63 14.14 -7.01 11.85
C GLU A 63 14.55 -7.08 10.38
N TYR A 64 14.66 -8.28 9.79
CA TYR A 64 15.03 -8.46 8.40
C TYR A 64 13.77 -8.55 7.54
N SER A 65 13.33 -7.39 7.03
CA SER A 65 12.40 -7.36 5.90
C SER A 65 13.07 -8.07 4.72
N SER A 66 12.39 -9.07 4.13
CA SER A 66 12.86 -9.82 2.97
C SER A 66 13.32 -8.91 1.81
N LEU A 67 12.75 -7.71 1.69
CA LEU A 67 13.10 -6.71 0.69
C LEU A 67 14.43 -5.97 0.96
N GLN A 68 14.85 -5.85 2.22
CA GLN A 68 16.17 -5.28 2.55
C GLN A 68 17.28 -6.30 2.27
N LEU A 69 17.03 -7.57 2.59
CA LEU A 69 17.95 -8.67 2.32
C LEU A 69 18.20 -8.87 0.82
N TRP A 70 17.15 -8.80 0.00
CA TRP A 70 17.30 -8.86 -1.46
C TRP A 70 18.13 -7.70 -2.02
N ARG A 71 17.90 -6.46 -1.54
CA ARG A 71 18.68 -5.30 -1.97
C ARG A 71 20.17 -5.43 -1.63
N ASN A 72 20.49 -5.87 -0.42
CA ASN A 72 21.87 -6.10 0.00
C ASN A 72 22.51 -7.24 -0.80
N TRP A 73 21.76 -8.33 -1.04
CA TRP A 73 22.21 -9.44 -1.88
C TRP A 73 22.54 -9.02 -3.31
N VAL A 74 21.69 -8.23 -3.96
CA VAL A 74 21.97 -7.70 -5.31
C VAL A 74 23.25 -6.88 -5.32
N GLN A 75 23.44 -6.02 -4.31
CA GLN A 75 24.65 -5.19 -4.18
C GLN A 75 25.93 -6.00 -3.91
N ASP A 76 25.83 -7.18 -3.32
CA ASP A 76 26.96 -8.06 -3.04
C ASP A 76 27.28 -8.96 -4.25
N VAL A 77 26.26 -9.36 -5.02
CA VAL A 77 26.44 -10.04 -6.33
C VAL A 77 27.13 -9.12 -7.33
N GLU A 78 26.71 -7.86 -7.41
CA GLU A 78 27.32 -6.85 -8.29
C GLU A 78 28.78 -6.56 -7.93
N ARG A 79 29.19 -6.77 -6.67
CA ARG A 79 30.58 -6.59 -6.20
C ARG A 79 31.50 -7.78 -6.50
N GLY A 80 30.96 -8.90 -6.99
CA GLY A 80 31.76 -10.05 -7.45
C GLY A 80 32.52 -10.79 -6.35
N GLU A 81 32.16 -10.63 -5.08
CA GLU A 81 32.99 -11.05 -3.94
C GLU A 81 32.72 -12.45 -3.36
N GLN A 82 31.68 -13.22 -3.75
CA GLN A 82 31.34 -14.47 -3.04
C GLN A 82 30.76 -15.60 -3.90
N THR A 83 30.99 -16.84 -3.46
CA THR A 83 30.68 -18.12 -4.13
C THR A 83 29.27 -18.65 -3.79
N MET A 84 28.67 -19.46 -4.69
CA MET A 84 27.30 -20.01 -4.61
C MET A 84 26.91 -20.64 -3.26
N ILE A 85 27.87 -21.19 -2.51
CA ILE A 85 27.66 -21.86 -1.21
C ILE A 85 27.34 -20.86 -0.09
N GLN A 86 27.97 -19.68 -0.09
CA GLN A 86 27.72 -18.65 0.91
C GLN A 86 26.31 -18.06 0.76
N TYR A 87 25.78 -18.00 -0.46
CA TYR A 87 24.43 -17.55 -0.74
C TYR A 87 23.35 -18.49 -0.17
N CYS A 88 23.52 -19.80 -0.27
CA CYS A 88 22.56 -20.77 0.30
C CYS A 88 22.41 -20.61 1.82
N VAL A 89 23.53 -20.37 2.54
CA VAL A 89 23.54 -20.18 4.01
C VAL A 89 22.92 -18.84 4.40
N ALA A 90 23.24 -17.75 3.69
CA ALA A 90 22.65 -16.44 3.94
C ALA A 90 21.13 -16.43 3.71
N LEU A 91 20.66 -17.16 2.70
CA LEU A 91 19.24 -17.26 2.35
C LEU A 91 18.45 -18.10 3.37
N THR A 92 19.08 -19.09 4.02
CA THR A 92 18.44 -19.84 5.12
C THR A 92 18.34 -19.00 6.39
N VAL A 93 19.36 -18.23 6.72
CA VAL A 93 19.36 -17.35 7.92
C VAL A 93 18.39 -16.17 7.76
N ALA A 94 18.24 -15.66 6.53
CA ALA A 94 17.30 -14.59 6.18
C ALA A 94 15.81 -14.95 6.37
N ILE A 95 15.44 -16.23 6.23
CA ILE A 95 14.06 -16.71 6.41
C ILE A 95 13.76 -16.94 7.90
N CYS A 96 14.79 -17.13 8.73
CA CYS A 96 14.64 -17.24 10.17
C CYS A 96 14.48 -15.85 10.79
N ALA A 97 13.39 -15.68 11.53
CA ALA A 97 13.03 -14.45 12.20
C ALA A 97 13.99 -14.15 13.38
N VAL A 98 15.20 -13.65 13.10
CA VAL A 98 16.24 -13.40 14.12
C VAL A 98 16.12 -11.97 14.70
N PRO A 99 16.02 -11.81 16.03
CA PRO A 99 16.09 -10.49 16.67
C PRO A 99 17.48 -9.88 16.47
N LYS A 100 17.60 -8.54 16.30
CA LYS A 100 18.94 -7.94 16.22
C LYS A 100 19.64 -8.02 17.56
N GLY A 101 20.86 -8.54 17.52
CA GLY A 101 21.79 -8.52 18.64
C GLY A 101 22.50 -9.85 18.83
N PRO A 102 23.69 -9.85 19.45
CA PRO A 102 24.32 -11.08 19.91
C PRO A 102 23.44 -11.75 20.97
N ARG A 103 23.49 -13.08 21.02
CA ARG A 103 22.83 -13.85 22.09
C ARG A 103 23.30 -13.33 23.44
N LYS A 104 22.36 -12.98 24.31
CA LYS A 104 22.61 -12.76 25.73
C LYS A 104 22.44 -14.11 26.43
N ILE A 105 23.33 -14.44 27.36
CA ILE A 105 23.22 -15.65 28.18
C ILE A 105 22.12 -15.36 29.23
N PRO A 106 20.95 -16.01 29.16
CA PRO A 106 19.97 -15.92 30.23
C PRO A 106 20.41 -16.82 31.39
N GLU A 107 20.04 -16.46 32.62
CA GLU A 107 20.14 -17.34 33.78
C GLU A 107 18.72 -17.69 34.25
N GLY A 108 18.50 -18.94 34.68
CA GLY A 108 17.21 -19.43 35.19
C GLY A 108 16.46 -20.36 34.23
N TYR A 109 15.62 -21.24 34.78
CA TYR A 109 15.13 -22.45 34.09
C TYR A 109 16.26 -23.43 33.70
N ASP A 110 17.38 -23.36 34.42
CA ASP A 110 18.43 -24.37 34.37
C ASP A 110 17.99 -25.54 35.28
N ASP A 111 17.96 -26.76 34.74
CA ASP A 111 17.55 -28.00 35.46
C ASP A 111 18.42 -28.29 36.69
#